data_AF-A0AAW2PZQ3-F1
#
_entry.id   AF-A0AAW2PZQ3-F1
#
_cell.length_a   1.000
_cell.length_b   1.000
_cell.length_c   1.000
_cell.angle_alpha   90.00
_cell.angle_beta   90.00
_cell.angle_gamma   90.00
#
_symmetry.space_group_name_H-M   'P 1'
#
loop_
_entity.id
_entity.type
_entity.pdbx_description
1 polymer ?
#
loop_
_entity_poly.entity_id
_entity_poly.type
_entity_poly.pdbx_seq_one_letter_code
_entity_poly.pdbx_strand_id
1 'polypeptide(L)'
;MEADVLKSLKFEMGNPTMKTFLRKLTQIAQEDYESTSEQLEFLGGYLAELSLLDYGCVKFLPSLVAASVIFLSRFTLRPQLHPWNSALQRHSGYRAADLKECVCILHDLQTSRRGSALVAVREKYKQQKFKCVSTLSTPSEVPESFFEDIKDH
;
A
#
# COMPACT_ATOMS: atom_id res chain seq x y z
N MET A 1 -22.10 -24.73 -0.15
CA MET A 1 -21.30 -23.49 -0.18
C MET A 1 -19.86 -23.75 -0.62
N GLU A 2 -19.05 -24.55 0.10
CA GLU A 2 -17.65 -24.80 -0.32
C GLU A 2 -17.53 -25.37 -1.74
N ALA A 3 -18.20 -26.50 -2.02
CA ALA A 3 -18.16 -27.13 -3.34
C ALA A 3 -18.69 -26.22 -4.46
N ASP A 4 -19.68 -25.37 -4.16
CA ASP A 4 -20.29 -24.45 -5.12
C ASP A 4 -19.34 -23.30 -5.47
N VAL A 5 -18.59 -22.79 -4.49
CA VAL A 5 -17.56 -21.77 -4.68
C VAL A 5 -16.42 -22.33 -5.55
N LEU A 6 -15.92 -23.53 -5.25
CA LEU A 6 -14.84 -24.16 -6.02
C LEU A 6 -15.25 -24.39 -7.49
N LYS A 7 -16.48 -24.86 -7.71
CA LYS A 7 -17.04 -25.01 -9.06
C LYS A 7 -17.15 -23.67 -9.78
N SER A 8 -17.64 -22.63 -9.10
CA SER A 8 -17.77 -21.29 -9.69
C SER A 8 -16.43 -20.70 -10.12
N LEU A 9 -15.38 -20.96 -9.34
CA LEU A 9 -14.01 -20.54 -9.63
C LEU A 9 -13.27 -21.50 -10.57
N LYS A 10 -13.91 -22.57 -11.06
CA LYS A 10 -13.30 -23.61 -11.90
C LYS A 10 -12.01 -24.19 -11.28
N PHE A 11 -11.93 -24.22 -9.95
CA PHE A 11 -10.75 -24.62 -9.18
C PHE A 11 -9.50 -23.74 -9.42
N GLU A 12 -9.63 -22.56 -10.02
CA GLU A 12 -8.54 -21.59 -10.24
C GLU A 12 -8.30 -20.71 -9.00
N MET A 13 -7.69 -21.30 -7.96
CA MET A 13 -7.44 -20.60 -6.68
C MET A 13 -6.06 -19.91 -6.57
N GLY A 14 -5.22 -20.04 -7.61
CA GLY A 14 -3.80 -19.66 -7.58
C GLY A 14 -3.48 -18.20 -7.95
N ASN A 15 -4.48 -17.31 -7.99
CA ASN A 15 -4.28 -15.95 -8.48
C ASN A 15 -3.38 -15.11 -7.56
N PRO A 16 -2.46 -14.31 -8.13
CA PRO A 16 -1.56 -13.48 -7.34
C PRO A 16 -2.36 -12.42 -6.58
N THR A 17 -2.12 -12.35 -5.27
CA THR A 17 -2.74 -11.34 -4.41
C THR A 17 -1.82 -10.13 -4.27
N MET A 18 -2.37 -9.02 -3.80
CA MET A 18 -1.59 -7.82 -3.47
C MET A 18 -0.44 -8.16 -2.51
N LYS A 19 -0.63 -9.08 -1.55
CA LYS A 19 0.42 -9.52 -0.62
C LYS A 19 1.64 -10.10 -1.34
N THR A 20 1.42 -10.80 -2.46
CA THR A 20 2.50 -11.35 -3.29
C THR A 20 3.36 -10.25 -3.90
N PHE A 21 2.73 -9.19 -4.41
CA PHE A 21 3.44 -8.04 -4.99
C PHE A 21 4.08 -7.17 -3.91
N LEU A 22 3.38 -6.95 -2.79
CA LEU A 22 3.86 -6.16 -1.67
C LEU A 22 5.20 -6.69 -1.15
N ARG A 23 5.31 -8.01 -0.92
CA ARG A 23 6.57 -8.62 -0.48
C ARG A 23 7.75 -8.30 -1.40
N LYS A 24 7.54 -8.35 -2.72
CA LYS A 24 8.60 -8.05 -3.71
C LYS A 24 8.97 -6.57 -3.70
N LEU A 25 7.98 -5.69 -3.69
CA LEU A 25 8.21 -4.25 -3.72
C LEU A 25 8.79 -3.72 -2.41
N THR A 26 8.46 -4.33 -1.26
CA THR A 26 9.08 -4.00 0.02
C THR A 26 10.57 -4.30 0.02
N GLN A 27 11.01 -5.43 -0.54
CA GLN A 27 12.43 -5.76 -0.64
C GLN A 27 13.20 -4.68 -1.43
N ILE A 28 12.67 -4.28 -2.57
CA ILE A 28 13.26 -3.22 -3.41
C ILE A 28 13.22 -1.86 -2.69
N ALA A 29 12.13 -1.56 -1.99
CA ALA A 29 12.00 -0.33 -1.23
C ALA A 29 12.94 -0.26 -0.03
N GLN A 30 13.40 -1.40 0.51
CA GLN A 30 14.30 -1.47 1.67
C GLN A 30 15.77 -1.23 1.33
N GLU A 31 16.19 -1.40 0.06
CA GLU A 31 17.59 -1.20 -0.36
C GLU A 31 18.10 0.23 -0.06
N ASP A 32 17.18 1.21 0.02
CA ASP A 32 17.51 2.60 0.38
C ASP A 32 17.32 2.90 1.90
N TYR A 33 16.89 1.93 2.73
CA TYR A 33 16.35 2.15 4.08
C TYR A 33 16.85 1.14 5.14
N GLU A 34 18.10 1.28 5.57
CA GLU A 34 18.76 0.42 6.58
C GLU A 34 18.05 0.31 7.95
N SER A 35 17.26 1.31 8.39
CA SER A 35 16.73 1.36 9.78
C SER A 35 15.20 1.26 9.92
N THR A 36 14.44 1.21 8.82
CA THR A 36 12.96 1.33 8.85
C THR A 36 12.23 0.13 8.23
N SER A 37 12.94 -0.98 8.02
CA SER A 37 12.46 -2.17 7.30
C SER A 37 11.17 -2.77 7.92
N GLU A 38 11.15 -3.02 9.24
CA GLU A 38 9.99 -3.64 9.90
C GLU A 38 8.75 -2.73 9.91
N GLN A 39 8.93 -1.42 10.14
CA GLN A 39 7.80 -0.48 10.14
C GLN A 39 7.20 -0.33 8.74
N LEU A 40 8.02 -0.36 7.69
CA LEU A 40 7.57 -0.34 6.31
C LEU A 40 6.73 -1.59 5.98
N GLU A 41 7.17 -2.78 6.41
CA GLU A 41 6.41 -4.01 6.20
C GLU A 41 5.07 -4.01 6.94
N PHE A 42 5.05 -3.62 8.21
CA PHE A 42 3.82 -3.58 9.00
C PHE A 42 2.87 -2.50 8.50
N LEU A 43 3.37 -1.30 8.16
CA LEU A 43 2.56 -0.22 7.61
C LEU A 43 2.01 -0.61 6.23
N GLY A 44 2.83 -1.25 5.40
CA GLY A 44 2.40 -1.79 4.12
C GLY A 44 1.27 -2.82 4.30
N GLY A 45 1.43 -3.76 5.25
CA GLY A 45 0.39 -4.74 5.59
C GLY A 45 -0.90 -4.10 6.10
N TYR A 46 -0.79 -3.05 6.92
CA TYR A 46 -1.93 -2.29 7.43
C TYR A 46 -2.73 -1.63 6.32
N LEU A 47 -2.08 -0.86 5.44
CA LEU A 47 -2.72 -0.18 4.32
C LEU A 47 -3.29 -1.16 3.31
N ALA A 48 -2.59 -2.26 3.07
CA ALA A 48 -3.06 -3.40 2.28
C ALA A 48 -4.39 -3.95 2.85
N GLU A 49 -4.46 -4.25 4.14
CA GLU A 49 -5.69 -4.76 4.75
C GLU A 49 -6.82 -3.73 4.76
N LEU A 50 -6.52 -2.43 4.92
CA LEU A 50 -7.51 -1.37 4.76
C LEU A 50 -8.08 -1.32 3.34
N SER A 51 -7.25 -1.50 2.32
CA SER A 51 -7.70 -1.51 0.92
C SER A 51 -8.73 -2.60 0.62
N LEU A 52 -8.64 -3.75 1.31
CA LEU A 52 -9.59 -4.85 1.15
C LEU A 52 -10.98 -4.53 1.72
N LEU A 53 -11.08 -3.54 2.62
CA LEU A 53 -12.33 -3.10 3.24
C LEU A 53 -13.05 -2.02 2.43
N ASP A 54 -12.37 -1.38 1.46
CA ASP A 54 -12.94 -0.31 0.64
C ASP A 54 -13.26 -0.81 -0.77
N TYR A 55 -14.53 -0.73 -1.16
CA TYR A 55 -14.98 -1.17 -2.48
C TYR A 55 -14.32 -0.39 -3.63
N GLY A 56 -13.91 0.86 -3.39
CA GLY A 56 -13.22 1.68 -4.37
C GLY A 56 -11.83 1.17 -4.74
N CYS A 57 -11.25 0.26 -3.95
CA CYS A 57 -9.98 -0.39 -4.27
C CYS A 57 -10.15 -1.60 -5.22
N VAL A 58 -11.36 -2.14 -5.38
CA VAL A 58 -11.62 -3.35 -6.20
C VAL A 58 -11.34 -3.10 -7.70
N LYS A 59 -11.44 -1.85 -8.16
CA LYS A 59 -11.18 -1.49 -9.56
C LYS A 59 -9.70 -1.54 -9.96
N PHE A 60 -8.79 -1.59 -8.98
CA PHE A 60 -7.35 -1.57 -9.26
C PHE A 60 -6.78 -2.99 -9.29
N LEU A 61 -5.72 -3.17 -10.09
CA LEU A 61 -4.97 -4.42 -10.06
C LEU A 61 -4.25 -4.61 -8.71
N PRO A 62 -4.11 -5.85 -8.21
CA PRO A 62 -3.39 -6.10 -6.96
C PRO A 62 -1.95 -5.57 -6.95
N SER A 63 -1.28 -5.52 -8.11
CA SER A 63 0.07 -4.94 -8.25
C SER A 63 0.09 -3.42 -8.09
N LEU A 64 -0.92 -2.73 -8.62
CA LEU A 64 -1.06 -1.27 -8.53
C LEU A 64 -1.38 -0.86 -7.08
N VAL A 65 -2.25 -1.60 -6.40
CA VAL A 65 -2.53 -1.38 -4.98
C VAL A 65 -1.26 -1.60 -4.16
N ALA A 66 -0.50 -2.66 -4.41
CA ALA A 66 0.76 -2.91 -3.71
C ALA A 66 1.79 -1.79 -3.92
N ALA A 67 1.94 -1.29 -5.15
CA ALA A 67 2.81 -0.15 -5.47
C ALA A 67 2.38 1.13 -4.73
N SER A 68 1.07 1.42 -4.73
CA SER A 68 0.49 2.58 -4.05
C SER A 68 0.64 2.50 -2.53
N VAL A 69 0.52 1.29 -1.97
CA VAL A 69 0.78 1.02 -0.54
C VAL A 69 2.24 1.32 -0.19
N ILE A 70 3.20 0.89 -1.01
CA ILE A 70 4.63 1.18 -0.78
C ILE A 70 4.92 2.67 -0.87
N PHE A 71 4.38 3.35 -1.89
CA PHE A 71 4.48 4.81 -2.03
C PHE A 71 3.99 5.50 -0.75
N LEU A 72 2.76 5.18 -0.31
CA LEU A 72 2.15 5.84 0.85
C LEU A 72 2.88 5.49 2.15
N SER A 73 3.39 4.26 2.28
CA SER A 73 4.14 3.84 3.47
C SER A 73 5.47 4.58 3.57
N ARG A 74 6.20 4.73 2.46
CA ARG A 74 7.43 5.54 2.41
C ARG A 74 7.16 7.00 2.74
N PHE A 75 6.08 7.56 2.19
CA PHE A 75 5.65 8.93 2.49
C PHE A 75 5.31 9.12 3.98
N THR A 76 4.55 8.20 4.58
CA THR A 76 4.18 8.27 6.00
C THR A 76 5.42 8.21 6.90
N LEU A 77 6.39 7.34 6.58
CA LEU A 77 7.59 7.15 7.40
C LEU A 77 8.62 8.27 7.20
N ARG A 78 8.73 8.82 5.99
CA ARG A 78 9.63 9.94 5.67
C ARG A 78 8.95 10.94 4.73
N PRO A 79 8.11 11.85 5.26
CA PRO A 79 7.39 12.83 4.44
C PRO A 79 8.28 13.76 3.60
N GLN A 80 9.54 13.95 4.02
CA GLN A 80 10.49 14.86 3.39
C GLN A 80 11.22 14.27 2.17
N LEU A 81 11.09 12.97 1.91
CA LEU A 81 11.78 12.29 0.82
C LEU A 81 10.78 11.85 -0.24
N HIS A 82 11.17 11.95 -1.51
CA HIS A 82 10.35 11.47 -2.62
C HIS A 82 10.06 9.97 -2.44
N PRO A 83 8.78 9.55 -2.33
CA PRO A 83 8.42 8.17 -1.97
C PRO A 83 8.56 7.18 -3.13
N TRP A 84 8.64 7.67 -4.36
CA TRP A 84 8.82 6.86 -5.56
C TRP A 84 10.22 7.05 -6.15
N ASN A 85 10.99 5.98 -6.34
CA ASN A 85 12.34 6.04 -6.90
C ASN A 85 12.40 5.26 -8.24
N SER A 86 13.51 5.42 -8.96
CA SER A 86 13.71 4.79 -10.26
C SER A 86 13.75 3.25 -10.18
N ALA A 87 14.21 2.68 -9.07
CA ALA A 87 14.17 1.24 -8.83
C ALA A 87 12.72 0.71 -8.76
N LEU A 88 11.86 1.32 -7.95
CA LEU A 88 10.45 0.94 -7.84
C LEU A 88 9.71 1.09 -9.16
N GLN A 89 9.96 2.18 -9.90
CA GLN A 89 9.39 2.37 -11.23
C GLN A 89 9.85 1.28 -12.21
N ARG A 90 11.15 0.96 -12.25
CA ARG A 90 11.71 -0.08 -13.13
C ARG A 90 11.15 -1.47 -12.85
N HIS A 91 11.01 -1.83 -11.57
CA HIS A 91 10.56 -3.17 -11.17
C HIS A 91 9.04 -3.35 -11.19
N SER A 92 8.27 -2.28 -10.95
CA SER A 92 6.80 -2.33 -10.98
C SER A 92 6.20 -2.00 -12.35
N GLY A 93 6.91 -1.22 -13.17
CA GLY A 93 6.42 -0.68 -14.43
C GLY A 93 5.48 0.52 -14.30
N TYR A 94 5.19 0.99 -13.06
CA TYR A 94 4.29 2.12 -12.83
C TYR A 94 5.05 3.41 -12.58
N ARG A 95 4.59 4.50 -13.20
CA ARG A 95 5.01 5.87 -12.88
C ARG A 95 4.26 6.35 -11.64
N ALA A 96 4.80 7.36 -10.97
CA ALA A 96 4.12 7.94 -9.81
C ALA A 96 2.71 8.44 -10.17
N ALA A 97 2.56 9.08 -11.34
CA ALA A 97 1.28 9.55 -11.86
C ALA A 97 0.21 8.43 -11.95
N ASP A 98 0.60 7.21 -12.33
CA ASP A 98 -0.34 6.08 -12.48
C ASP A 98 -0.89 5.60 -11.12
N LEU A 99 -0.17 5.89 -10.03
CA LEU A 99 -0.53 5.53 -8.66
C LEU A 99 -1.41 6.57 -7.97
N LYS A 100 -1.48 7.80 -8.49
CA LYS A 100 -2.09 8.97 -7.82
C LYS A 100 -3.47 8.67 -7.25
N GLU A 101 -4.36 8.13 -8.09
CA GLU A 101 -5.74 7.86 -7.68
C GLU A 101 -5.80 6.85 -6.52
N CYS A 102 -5.05 5.74 -6.62
CA CYS A 102 -5.04 4.70 -5.59
C CYS A 102 -4.39 5.20 -4.30
N VAL A 103 -3.29 5.97 -4.40
CA VAL A 103 -2.63 6.60 -3.25
C VAL A 103 -3.57 7.55 -2.50
N CYS A 104 -4.33 8.39 -3.21
CA CYS A 104 -5.32 9.28 -2.58
C CYS A 104 -6.38 8.49 -1.80
N ILE A 105 -6.92 7.43 -2.39
CA ILE A 105 -7.91 6.58 -1.71
C ILE A 105 -7.31 5.93 -0.46
N LEU A 106 -6.09 5.39 -0.55
CA LEU A 106 -5.40 4.78 0.58
C LEU A 106 -5.05 5.81 1.68
N HIS A 107 -4.71 7.04 1.31
CA HIS A 107 -4.42 8.12 2.25
C HIS A 107 -5.68 8.56 3.01
N ASP A 108 -6.82 8.68 2.32
CA ASP A 108 -8.11 8.94 2.96
C ASP A 108 -8.50 7.80 3.92
N LEU A 109 -8.24 6.55 3.53
CA LEU A 109 -8.43 5.38 4.40
C LEU A 109 -7.51 5.43 5.61
N GLN A 110 -6.23 5.75 5.44
CA GLN A 110 -5.27 5.85 6.55
C GLN A 110 -5.70 6.91 7.57
N THR A 111 -6.06 8.10 7.09
CA THR A 111 -6.47 9.27 7.90
C THR A 111 -7.90 9.20 8.44
N SER A 112 -8.64 8.13 8.14
CA SER A 112 -10.05 7.95 8.53
C SER A 112 -11.01 9.00 7.93
N ARG A 113 -10.58 9.74 6.89
CA ARG A 113 -11.48 10.59 6.08
C ARG A 113 -12.45 9.74 5.25
N ARG A 114 -12.01 8.52 4.94
CA ARG A 114 -12.74 7.48 4.25
C ARG A 114 -12.62 6.18 5.02
N GLY A 115 -13.61 5.31 4.88
CA GLY A 115 -13.58 3.98 5.45
C GLY A 115 -14.79 3.69 6.33
N SER A 116 -15.05 2.40 6.52
CA SER A 116 -16.18 1.90 7.29
C SER A 116 -15.96 2.02 8.80
N ALA A 117 -17.02 1.84 9.58
CA ALA A 117 -16.96 1.72 11.05
C ALA A 117 -16.18 0.48 11.55
N LEU A 118 -15.56 -0.29 10.65
CA LEU A 118 -14.81 -1.50 10.98
C LEU A 118 -13.44 -1.13 11.57
N VAL A 119 -13.31 -1.28 12.88
CA VAL A 119 -12.09 -0.92 13.64
C VAL A 119 -11.09 -2.06 13.79
N ALA A 120 -11.45 -3.30 13.43
CA ALA A 120 -10.65 -4.50 13.73
C ALA A 120 -9.23 -4.45 13.16
N VAL A 121 -9.07 -3.96 11.91
CA VAL A 121 -7.74 -3.82 11.28
C VAL A 121 -6.92 -2.75 12.01
N ARG A 122 -7.52 -1.61 12.38
CA ARG A 122 -6.81 -0.56 13.14
C ARG A 122 -6.35 -1.06 14.49
N GLU A 123 -7.23 -1.73 15.25
CA GLU A 123 -6.91 -2.29 16.56
C GLU A 123 -5.86 -3.42 16.48
N LYS A 124 -5.88 -4.22 15.40
CA LYS A 124 -4.81 -5.18 15.12
C LYS A 124 -3.46 -4.47 15.02
N TYR A 125 -3.34 -3.48 14.15
CA TYR A 125 -2.08 -2.77 13.88
C TYR A 125 -1.71 -1.69 14.91
N LYS A 126 -2.54 -1.49 15.94
CA LYS A 126 -2.23 -0.68 17.13
C LYS A 126 -1.39 -1.44 18.15
N GLN A 127 -1.35 -2.77 18.07
CA GLN A 127 -0.58 -3.61 18.98
C GLN A 127 0.92 -3.40 18.80
N GLN A 128 1.68 -3.49 19.91
CA GLN A 128 3.15 -3.34 19.93
C GLN A 128 3.87 -4.33 19.00
N LYS A 129 3.30 -5.53 18.80
CA LYS A 129 3.84 -6.52 17.86
C LYS A 129 3.91 -6.04 16.40
N PHE A 130 3.12 -5.03 16.05
CA PHE A 130 3.13 -4.37 14.75
C PHE A 130 3.68 -2.94 14.83
N LYS A 131 4.49 -2.63 15.86
CA LYS A 131 5.12 -1.32 16.09
C LYS A 131 4.14 -0.13 16.13
N CYS A 132 2.88 -0.40 16.47
CA CYS A 132 1.81 0.61 16.52
C CYS A 132 1.67 1.42 15.22
N VAL A 133 1.94 0.83 14.04
CA VAL A 133 1.92 1.56 12.76
C VAL A 133 0.59 2.26 12.44
N SER A 134 -0.52 1.79 13.01
CA SER A 134 -1.83 2.44 12.85
C SER A 134 -1.94 3.82 13.52
N THR A 135 -1.06 4.14 14.48
CA THR A 135 -1.05 5.42 15.21
C THR A 135 -0.08 6.43 14.61
N LEU A 136 0.59 6.10 13.51
CA LEU A 136 1.51 7.01 12.84
C LEU A 136 0.75 8.20 12.25
N SER A 137 1.23 9.41 12.57
CA SER A 137 0.72 10.63 11.98
C SER A 137 1.22 10.76 10.54
N THR A 138 0.29 10.96 9.62
CA THR A 138 0.60 11.23 8.21
C THR A 138 0.23 12.69 7.93
N PRO A 139 1.00 13.43 7.11
CA PRO A 139 0.60 14.77 6.69
C PRO A 139 -0.81 14.80 6.10
N SER A 140 -1.48 15.94 6.22
CA SER A 140 -2.87 16.11 5.82
C SER A 140 -3.12 15.91 4.33
N GLU A 141 -2.09 16.09 3.50
CA GLU A 141 -2.13 16.01 2.05
C GLU A 141 -0.81 15.44 1.52
N VAL A 142 -0.88 14.66 0.44
CA VAL A 142 0.29 14.19 -0.31
C VAL A 142 0.62 15.26 -1.36
N PRO A 143 1.84 15.84 -1.36
CA PRO A 143 2.22 16.85 -2.35
C PRO A 143 2.04 16.37 -3.79
N GLU A 144 1.42 17.20 -4.64
CA GLU A 144 1.21 16.86 -6.06
C GLU A 144 2.53 16.65 -6.81
N SER A 145 3.59 17.34 -6.39
CA SER A 145 4.94 17.21 -6.93
C SER A 145 5.51 15.80 -6.86
N PHE A 146 5.01 14.93 -5.94
CA PHE A 146 5.45 13.54 -5.87
C PHE A 146 4.84 12.65 -6.97
N PHE A 147 3.85 13.14 -7.70
CA PHE A 147 3.24 12.45 -8.82
C PHE A 147 3.73 12.96 -10.18
N GLU A 148 4.56 14.00 -10.19
CA GLU A 148 5.23 14.47 -11.40
C GLU A 148 6.34 13.48 -11.78
N ASP A 149 6.54 13.27 -13.09
CA ASP A 149 7.57 12.35 -13.58
C ASP A 149 8.96 12.81 -13.09
N ILE A 150 9.74 11.87 -12.56
CA ILE A 150 11.16 12.08 -12.25
C ILE A 150 11.83 12.43 -13.57
N LYS A 151 12.19 13.69 -13.78
CA LYS A 151 12.98 14.10 -14.95
C LYS A 151 14.30 13.33 -14.90
N ASP A 152 14.46 12.36 -15.79
CA ASP A 152 15.74 11.70 -16.01
C ASP A 152 16.78 12.79 -16.33
N HIS A 153 17.79 12.90 -15.46
CA HIS A 153 19.01 13.66 -15.70
C HIS A 153 20.15 12.70 -16.02
#